data_AF-A0A1I6IX14-F1
#
_entry.id   AF-A0A1I6IX14-F1
#
_cell.length_a   1.000
_cell.length_b   1.000
_cell.length_c   1.000
_cell.angle_alpha   90.00
_cell.angle_beta   90.00
_cell.angle_gamma   90.00
#
_symmetry.space_group_name_H-M   'P 1'
#
loop_
_entity.id
_entity.type
_entity.pdbx_description
1 polymer ?
#
loop_
_entity_poly.entity_id
_entity_poly.type
_entity_poly.pdbx_seq_one_letter_code
_entity_poly.pdbx_strand_id
1 'polypeptide(L)'
;MSAGSLIRSARKSRRLTQRALGHRAELSQSHLSLIEGGRQNPSFDAVERALRAAGHRLVAVPTVRDDAATVATDIRYAVRDDREDRALRRFIQLNDNLAAEHGATRFALTISEPESTGSKQWDAAIAALVAHHLVAENLPVPDWANSETRALRRQWAIGEGPYTLTPRPEQVPPEFLRRGVLVDADTLVSA
;
A
#
# COMPACT_ATOMS: atom_id res chain seq x y z
N MET A 1 9.78 -6.84 -0.14
CA MET A 1 9.98 -5.74 -1.13
C MET A 1 11.09 -6.04 -2.15
N SER A 2 10.94 -5.70 -3.45
CA SER A 2 12.02 -5.80 -4.46
C SER A 2 12.53 -4.42 -4.91
N ALA A 3 13.76 -4.35 -5.45
CA ALA A 3 14.29 -3.09 -5.98
C ALA A 3 13.42 -2.52 -7.12
N GLY A 4 12.88 -3.41 -7.97
CA GLY A 4 11.97 -3.03 -9.04
C GLY A 4 10.64 -2.46 -8.54
N SER A 5 10.05 -3.03 -7.48
CA SER A 5 8.82 -2.47 -6.90
C SER A 5 9.07 -1.11 -6.25
N LEU A 6 10.20 -0.95 -5.54
CA LEU A 6 10.58 0.31 -4.91
C LEU A 6 10.75 1.44 -5.95
N ILE A 7 11.50 1.19 -7.02
CA ILE A 7 11.69 2.15 -8.13
C ILE A 7 10.35 2.49 -8.79
N ARG A 8 9.53 1.48 -9.06
CA ARG A 8 8.23 1.68 -9.70
C ARG A 8 7.29 2.54 -8.87
N SER A 9 7.16 2.25 -7.57
CA SER A 9 6.32 3.03 -6.65
C SER A 9 6.78 4.48 -6.57
N ALA A 10 8.08 4.71 -6.39
CA ALA A 10 8.67 6.06 -6.37
C ALA A 10 8.43 6.82 -7.69
N ARG A 11 8.52 6.12 -8.83
CA ARG A 11 8.22 6.70 -10.13
C ARG A 11 6.76 7.10 -10.27
N LYS A 12 5.84 6.23 -9.85
CA LYS A 12 4.39 6.44 -9.98
C LYS A 12 3.85 7.51 -9.04
N SER A 13 4.37 7.61 -7.82
CA SER A 13 4.00 8.69 -6.88
C SER A 13 4.31 10.08 -7.45
N ARG A 14 5.36 10.20 -8.28
CA ARG A 14 5.69 11.43 -9.05
C ARG A 14 5.06 11.49 -10.44
N ARG A 15 4.17 10.57 -10.79
CA ARG A 15 3.49 10.50 -12.11
C ARG A 15 4.46 10.47 -13.29
N LEU A 16 5.64 9.88 -13.12
CA LEU A 16 6.66 9.80 -14.17
C LEU A 16 6.44 8.56 -15.05
N THR A 17 6.68 8.69 -16.35
CA THR A 17 6.81 7.52 -17.25
C THR A 17 8.19 6.87 -17.06
N GLN A 18 8.35 5.60 -17.44
CA GLN A 18 9.65 4.93 -17.40
C GLN A 18 10.69 5.68 -18.25
N ARG A 19 10.29 6.23 -19.40
CA ARG A 19 11.16 7.06 -20.24
C ARG A 19 11.60 8.33 -19.53
N ALA A 20 10.68 9.03 -18.86
CA ALA A 20 10.99 10.24 -18.13
C ALA A 20 11.94 9.97 -16.94
N LEU A 21 11.71 8.88 -16.19
CA LEU A 21 12.63 8.49 -15.13
C LEU A 21 13.99 8.07 -15.69
N GLY A 22 14.01 7.31 -16.78
CA GLY A 22 15.24 6.86 -17.43
C GLY A 22 16.12 8.03 -17.83
N HIS A 23 15.53 9.04 -18.48
CA HIS A 23 16.25 10.26 -18.80
C HIS A 23 16.82 10.97 -17.56
N ARG A 24 16.08 11.05 -16.45
CA ARG A 24 16.55 11.72 -15.22
C ARG A 24 17.60 10.92 -14.45
N ALA A 25 17.54 9.59 -14.51
CA ALA A 25 18.45 8.69 -13.82
C ALA A 25 19.65 8.27 -14.70
N GLU A 26 19.67 8.73 -15.96
CA GLU A 26 20.57 8.28 -17.04
C GLU A 26 20.58 6.75 -17.18
N LEU A 27 19.39 6.16 -17.12
CA LEU A 27 19.11 4.76 -17.41
C LEU A 27 18.27 4.67 -18.68
N SER A 28 18.47 3.65 -19.50
CA SER A 28 17.60 3.44 -20.65
C SER A 28 16.19 3.05 -20.18
N GLN A 29 15.16 3.43 -20.95
CA GLN A 29 13.77 3.03 -20.65
C GLN A 29 13.63 1.50 -20.65
N SER A 30 14.32 0.79 -21.56
CA SER A 30 14.32 -0.67 -21.62
C SER A 30 14.92 -1.29 -20.36
N HIS A 31 16.05 -0.76 -19.88
CA HIS A 31 16.68 -1.21 -18.64
C HIS A 31 15.75 -1.00 -17.43
N LEU A 32 15.13 0.18 -17.31
CA LEU A 32 14.13 0.44 -16.27
C LEU A 32 12.93 -0.51 -16.36
N SER A 33 12.45 -0.80 -17.57
CA SER A 33 11.35 -1.75 -17.75
C SER A 33 11.72 -3.16 -17.28
N LEU A 34 12.95 -3.62 -17.53
CA LEU A 34 13.42 -4.92 -17.06
C LEU A 34 13.57 -4.97 -15.54
N ILE A 35 14.13 -3.92 -14.94
CA ILE A 35 14.26 -3.78 -13.48
C ILE A 35 12.89 -3.80 -12.81
N GLU A 36 11.98 -2.92 -13.22
CA GLU A 36 10.65 -2.85 -12.62
C GLU A 36 9.90 -4.17 -12.81
N GLY A 37 10.03 -4.79 -13.98
CA GLY A 37 9.44 -6.08 -14.31
C GLY A 37 10.04 -7.28 -13.56
N GLY A 38 11.06 -7.08 -12.72
CA GLY A 38 11.75 -8.16 -12.00
C GLY A 38 12.57 -9.08 -12.89
N ARG A 39 12.83 -8.68 -14.14
CA ARG A 39 13.62 -9.46 -15.12
C ARG A 39 15.11 -9.20 -15.00
N GLN A 40 15.51 -8.16 -14.26
CA GLN A 40 16.91 -7.81 -14.04
C GLN A 40 17.10 -7.21 -12.65
N ASN A 41 18.15 -7.64 -11.95
CA ASN A 41 18.55 -7.06 -10.68
C ASN A 41 19.43 -5.83 -10.93
N PRO A 42 19.04 -4.62 -10.47
CA PRO A 42 19.86 -3.42 -10.59
C PRO A 42 21.02 -3.44 -9.58
N SER A 43 22.08 -2.69 -9.88
CA SER A 43 23.08 -2.33 -8.87
C SER A 43 22.50 -1.38 -7.83
N PHE A 44 23.12 -1.30 -6.64
CA PHE A 44 22.75 -0.32 -5.63
C PHE A 44 22.79 1.12 -6.16
N ASP A 45 23.83 1.47 -6.93
CA ASP A 45 23.96 2.79 -7.59
C ASP A 45 22.78 3.08 -8.51
N ALA A 46 22.34 2.12 -9.32
CA ALA A 46 21.19 2.30 -10.20
C ALA A 46 19.89 2.50 -9.39
N VAL A 47 19.73 1.81 -8.27
CA VAL A 47 18.60 2.03 -7.35
C VAL A 47 18.65 3.44 -6.77
N GLU A 48 19.78 3.86 -6.21
CA GLU A 48 19.92 5.18 -5.61
C GLU A 48 19.68 6.29 -6.64
N ARG A 49 20.25 6.17 -7.84
CA ARG A 49 20.06 7.12 -8.94
C ARG A 49 18.60 7.20 -9.38
N ALA A 50 17.94 6.07 -9.56
CA ALA A 50 16.53 6.03 -9.92
C ALA A 50 15.64 6.69 -8.83
N LEU A 51 15.87 6.37 -7.56
CA LEU A 51 15.12 6.98 -6.45
C LEU A 51 15.38 8.48 -6.34
N ARG A 52 16.64 8.92 -6.42
CA ARG A 52 17.01 10.33 -6.38
C ARG A 52 16.40 11.11 -7.55
N ALA A 53 16.43 10.54 -8.75
CA ALA A 53 15.81 11.11 -9.95
C ALA A 53 14.26 11.20 -9.85
N ALA A 54 13.66 10.34 -9.05
CA ALA A 54 12.25 10.40 -8.66
C ALA A 54 12.01 11.29 -7.42
N GLY A 55 13.02 11.98 -6.87
CA GLY A 55 12.87 12.83 -5.69
C GLY A 55 12.61 12.04 -4.40
N HIS A 56 13.24 10.88 -4.25
CA HIS A 56 13.20 10.01 -3.07
C HIS A 56 14.61 9.80 -2.51
N ARG A 57 14.69 9.47 -1.24
CA ARG A 57 15.91 9.04 -0.54
C ARG A 57 15.72 7.61 -0.05
N LEU A 58 16.78 6.82 -0.09
CA LEU A 58 16.80 5.51 0.55
C LEU A 58 17.15 5.72 2.03
N VAL A 59 16.33 5.16 2.91
CA VAL A 59 16.53 5.18 4.37
C VAL A 59 16.31 3.77 4.91
N ALA A 60 17.08 3.39 5.92
CA ALA A 60 16.85 2.15 6.65
C ALA A 60 15.86 2.42 7.78
N VAL A 61 14.82 1.59 7.87
CA VAL A 61 13.84 1.58 8.96
C VAL A 61 14.11 0.33 9.79
N PRO A 62 14.10 0.39 11.14
CA PRO A 62 14.48 -0.73 12.00
C PRO A 62 13.36 -1.78 12.12
N THR A 63 12.87 -2.28 10.99
CA THR A 63 11.90 -3.38 10.89
C THR A 63 12.12 -4.17 9.61
N VAL A 64 11.66 -5.43 9.62
CA VAL A 64 11.67 -6.32 8.45
C VAL A 64 10.27 -6.50 7.85
N ARG A 65 9.27 -5.81 8.42
CA ARG A 65 7.87 -5.91 7.99
C ARG A 65 7.64 -5.12 6.71
N ASP A 66 6.79 -5.67 5.85
CA ASP A 66 6.42 -5.01 4.59
C ASP A 66 5.54 -3.78 4.86
N ASP A 67 5.81 -2.72 4.09
CA ASP A 67 5.06 -1.46 4.12
C ASP A 67 3.74 -1.54 3.33
N ALA A 68 2.88 -0.53 3.50
CA ALA A 68 1.58 -0.47 2.82
C ALA A 68 1.72 -0.52 1.28
N ALA A 69 2.78 0.07 0.72
CA ALA A 69 3.03 0.07 -0.72
C ALA A 69 3.39 -1.32 -1.27
N THR A 70 4.18 -2.08 -0.51
CA THR A 70 4.53 -3.47 -0.84
C THR A 70 3.31 -4.36 -0.75
N VAL A 71 2.54 -4.28 0.35
CA VAL A 71 1.34 -5.10 0.51
C VAL A 71 0.28 -4.77 -0.55
N ALA A 72 0.09 -3.49 -0.91
CA ALA A 72 -0.81 -3.11 -2.01
C ALA A 72 -0.39 -3.72 -3.35
N THR A 73 0.92 -3.83 -3.60
CA THR A 73 1.43 -4.48 -4.81
C THR A 73 1.08 -5.97 -4.82
N ASP A 74 1.18 -6.65 -3.69
CA ASP A 74 0.78 -8.05 -3.55
C ASP A 74 -0.74 -8.24 -3.70
N ILE A 75 -1.54 -7.35 -3.10
CA ILE A 75 -3.00 -7.33 -3.28
C ILE A 75 -3.34 -7.13 -4.76
N ARG A 76 -2.64 -6.22 -5.45
CA ARG A 76 -2.84 -6.01 -6.89
C ARG A 76 -2.66 -7.28 -7.70
N TYR A 77 -1.60 -8.05 -7.44
CA TYR A 77 -1.37 -9.30 -8.14
C TYR A 77 -2.50 -10.30 -7.85
N ALA A 78 -2.90 -10.43 -6.59
CA ALA A 78 -4.03 -11.27 -6.21
C ALA A 78 -5.35 -10.87 -6.89
N VAL A 79 -5.67 -9.58 -6.94
CA VAL A 79 -6.87 -9.05 -7.62
C VAL A 79 -6.82 -9.32 -9.12
N ARG A 80 -5.66 -9.14 -9.77
CA ARG A 80 -5.52 -9.40 -11.21
C ARG A 80 -5.68 -10.88 -11.57
N ASP A 81 -5.35 -11.77 -10.66
CA ASP A 81 -5.44 -13.22 -10.83
C ASP A 81 -6.76 -13.80 -10.30
N ASP A 82 -7.73 -12.94 -9.93
CA ASP A 82 -9.05 -13.32 -9.37
C ASP A 82 -8.95 -14.16 -8.08
N ARG A 83 -7.95 -13.84 -7.25
CA ARG A 83 -7.64 -14.51 -5.98
C ARG A 83 -8.00 -13.65 -4.79
N GLU A 84 -9.30 -13.43 -4.57
CA GLU A 84 -9.78 -12.61 -3.45
C GLU A 84 -9.33 -13.14 -2.08
N ASP A 85 -9.21 -14.46 -1.92
CA ASP A 85 -8.67 -15.12 -0.72
C ASP A 85 -7.24 -14.65 -0.40
N ARG A 86 -6.41 -14.51 -1.44
CA ARG A 86 -5.03 -14.03 -1.33
C ARG A 86 -5.00 -12.54 -1.03
N ALA A 87 -5.86 -11.74 -1.66
CA ALA A 87 -5.98 -10.31 -1.40
C ALA A 87 -6.35 -10.04 0.07
N LEU A 88 -7.35 -10.74 0.59
CA LEU A 88 -7.76 -10.65 1.99
C LEU A 88 -6.63 -11.05 2.95
N ARG A 89 -5.94 -12.17 2.70
CA ARG A 89 -4.78 -12.57 3.52
C ARG A 89 -3.70 -11.50 3.54
N ARG A 90 -3.43 -10.86 2.40
CA ARG A 90 -2.45 -9.77 2.33
C ARG A 90 -2.90 -8.52 3.08
N PHE A 91 -4.19 -8.19 3.02
CA PHE A 91 -4.76 -7.11 3.81
C PHE A 91 -4.62 -7.36 5.32
N ILE A 92 -4.94 -8.57 5.79
CA ILE A 92 -4.74 -9.00 7.19
C ILE A 92 -3.25 -8.87 7.56
N GLN A 93 -2.33 -9.36 6.73
CA GLN A 93 -0.90 -9.22 6.99
C GLN A 93 -0.46 -7.75 7.19
N LEU A 94 -1.06 -6.78 6.48
CA LEU A 94 -0.78 -5.36 6.71
C LEU A 94 -1.31 -4.89 8.07
N ASN A 95 -2.48 -5.37 8.50
CA ASN A 95 -3.01 -5.07 9.82
C ASN A 95 -2.02 -5.53 10.90
N ASP A 96 -1.55 -6.78 10.81
CA ASP A 96 -0.63 -7.36 11.78
C ASP A 96 0.73 -6.63 11.75
N ASN A 97 1.18 -6.22 10.56
CA ASN A 97 2.41 -5.46 10.41
C ASN A 97 2.33 -4.09 11.10
N LEU A 98 1.21 -3.39 10.96
CA LEU A 98 1.00 -2.08 11.60
C LEU A 98 0.77 -2.21 13.10
N ALA A 99 0.02 -3.23 13.54
CA ALA A 99 -0.23 -3.51 14.95
C ALA A 99 1.06 -3.83 15.72
N ALA A 100 1.98 -4.56 15.09
CA ALA A 100 3.23 -4.99 15.72
C ALA A 100 4.31 -3.90 15.83
N GLU A 101 4.17 -2.79 15.11
CA GLU A 101 5.10 -1.66 15.15
C GLU A 101 4.45 -0.46 15.83
N HIS A 102 5.25 0.48 16.36
CA HIS A 102 4.74 1.68 17.03
C HIS A 102 5.51 2.95 16.60
N GLY A 103 4.92 4.12 16.84
CA GLY A 103 5.58 5.42 16.67
C GLY A 103 6.19 5.63 15.28
N ALA A 104 7.45 6.05 15.23
CA ALA A 104 8.13 6.38 13.97
C ALA A 104 8.25 5.17 13.02
N THR A 105 8.44 3.96 13.54
CA THR A 105 8.54 2.75 12.72
C THR A 105 7.20 2.42 12.07
N ARG A 106 6.10 2.47 12.84
CA ARG A 106 4.74 2.31 12.29
C ARG A 106 4.45 3.36 11.22
N PHE A 107 4.75 4.63 11.51
CA PHE A 107 4.56 5.71 10.53
C PHE A 107 5.37 5.45 9.25
N ALA A 108 6.63 5.02 9.37
CA ALA A 108 7.50 4.73 8.24
C ALA A 108 6.93 3.67 7.28
N LEU A 109 6.22 2.66 7.78
CA LEU A 109 5.52 1.65 6.97
C LEU A 109 4.35 2.22 6.14
N THR A 110 4.01 3.50 6.30
CA THR A 110 2.86 4.15 5.64
C THR A 110 3.25 5.36 4.79
N ILE A 111 4.52 5.80 4.84
CA ILE A 111 4.99 7.01 4.13
C ILE A 111 4.81 6.87 2.61
N SER A 112 5.18 5.72 2.07
CA SER A 112 5.13 5.46 0.64
C SER A 112 3.68 5.35 0.17
N GLU A 113 3.27 6.25 -0.73
CA GLU A 113 1.97 6.12 -1.40
C GLU A 113 1.92 4.81 -2.19
N PRO A 114 0.97 3.91 -1.90
CA PRO A 114 0.80 2.68 -2.66
C PRO A 114 0.32 2.95 -4.09
N GLU A 115 0.79 2.17 -5.06
CA GLU A 115 0.10 2.11 -6.36
C GLU A 115 -1.34 1.60 -6.17
N SER A 116 -2.24 1.97 -7.10
CA SER A 116 -3.57 1.36 -7.12
C SER A 116 -3.46 -0.14 -7.31
N THR A 117 -4.21 -0.86 -6.48
CA THR A 117 -4.41 -2.32 -6.55
C THR A 117 -5.19 -2.74 -7.79
N GLY A 118 -5.77 -1.79 -8.54
CA GLY A 118 -6.73 -2.06 -9.59
C GLY A 118 -8.16 -2.26 -9.06
N SER A 119 -8.35 -2.31 -7.73
CA SER A 119 -9.66 -2.34 -7.09
C SER A 119 -9.82 -1.14 -6.16
N LYS A 120 -10.83 -0.32 -6.42
CA LYS A 120 -11.14 0.84 -5.57
C LYS A 120 -11.48 0.41 -4.13
N GLN A 121 -12.08 -0.78 -3.97
CA GLN A 121 -12.42 -1.36 -2.67
C GLN A 121 -11.17 -1.62 -1.83
N TRP A 122 -10.19 -2.32 -2.40
CA TRP A 122 -8.92 -2.57 -1.71
C TRP A 122 -8.10 -1.30 -1.49
N ASP A 123 -8.09 -0.37 -2.45
CA ASP A 123 -7.42 0.93 -2.28
C ASP A 123 -8.00 1.74 -1.11
N ALA A 124 -9.33 1.69 -0.93
CA ALA A 124 -10.02 2.33 0.18
C ALA A 124 -9.79 1.61 1.52
N ALA A 125 -9.78 0.27 1.52
CA ALA A 125 -9.51 -0.52 2.72
C ALA A 125 -8.08 -0.29 3.25
N ILE A 126 -7.07 -0.26 2.37
CA ILE A 126 -5.68 0.02 2.76
C ILE A 126 -5.58 1.42 3.39
N ALA A 127 -6.23 2.42 2.79
CA ALA A 127 -6.25 3.78 3.32
C ALA A 127 -6.96 3.87 4.68
N ALA A 128 -8.06 3.15 4.85
CA ALA A 128 -8.78 3.06 6.12
C ALA A 128 -7.93 2.40 7.21
N LEU A 129 -7.28 1.28 6.90
CA LEU A 129 -6.44 0.54 7.83
C LEU A 129 -5.23 1.36 8.30
N VAL A 130 -4.55 2.04 7.36
CA VAL A 130 -3.45 2.95 7.70
C VAL A 130 -3.94 4.08 8.59
N ALA A 131 -5.05 4.74 8.23
CA ALA A 131 -5.60 5.81 9.05
C ALA A 131 -5.96 5.30 10.46
N HIS A 132 -6.55 4.10 10.58
CA HIS A 132 -6.97 3.52 11.84
C HIS A 132 -5.79 3.36 12.82
N HIS A 133 -4.71 2.72 12.37
CA HIS A 133 -3.52 2.47 13.19
C HIS A 133 -2.75 3.73 13.56
N LEU A 134 -2.72 4.73 12.67
CA LEU A 134 -2.03 6.01 12.93
C LEU A 134 -2.84 6.91 13.87
N VAL A 135 -4.15 7.01 13.67
CA VAL A 135 -5.04 7.79 14.56
C VAL A 135 -5.04 7.22 15.98
N ALA A 136 -5.05 5.88 16.13
CA ALA A 136 -5.00 5.23 17.43
C ALA A 136 -3.77 5.63 18.28
N GLU A 137 -2.66 6.01 17.64
CA GLU A 137 -1.44 6.49 18.30
C GLU A 137 -1.23 8.01 18.23
N ASN A 138 -2.23 8.77 17.76
CA ASN A 138 -2.10 10.20 17.50
C ASN A 138 -0.95 10.56 16.54
N LEU A 139 -0.65 9.68 15.58
CA LEU A 139 0.32 9.91 14.51
C LEU A 139 -0.35 10.64 13.33
N PRO A 140 0.40 11.45 12.56
CA PRO A 140 -0.14 12.09 11.37
C PRO A 140 -0.52 11.06 10.31
N VAL A 141 -1.68 11.23 9.68
CA VAL A 141 -2.13 10.38 8.57
C VAL A 141 -1.61 10.95 7.24
N PRO A 142 -0.91 10.17 6.41
CA PRO A 142 -0.43 10.63 5.10
C PRO A 142 -1.55 11.13 4.19
N ASP A 143 -1.27 12.17 3.38
CA ASP A 143 -2.23 12.77 2.45
C ASP A 143 -2.87 11.73 1.52
N TRP A 144 -2.09 10.76 1.05
CA TRP A 144 -2.59 9.71 0.16
C TRP A 144 -3.68 8.86 0.83
N ALA A 145 -3.58 8.62 2.14
CA ALA A 145 -4.57 7.85 2.89
C ALA A 145 -5.82 8.69 3.18
N ASN A 146 -5.70 10.01 3.28
CA ASN A 146 -6.82 10.95 3.40
C ASN A 146 -7.49 11.31 2.07
N SER A 147 -6.92 10.90 0.93
CA SER A 147 -7.46 11.21 -0.39
C SER A 147 -8.87 10.64 -0.61
N GLU A 148 -9.79 11.49 -1.07
CA GLU A 148 -11.16 11.10 -1.46
C GLU A 148 -11.19 10.06 -2.59
N THR A 149 -10.11 9.97 -3.38
CA THR A 149 -9.98 8.94 -4.42
C THR A 149 -9.94 7.52 -3.84
N ARG A 150 -9.57 7.38 -2.55
CA ARG A 150 -9.56 6.13 -1.78
C ARG A 150 -10.76 6.02 -0.84
N ALA A 151 -11.90 6.56 -1.24
CA ALA A 151 -13.19 6.38 -0.58
C ALA A 151 -14.24 5.82 -1.57
N LEU A 152 -15.17 5.02 -1.04
CA LEU A 152 -16.26 4.39 -1.77
C LEU A 152 -17.55 5.17 -1.63
N ARG A 153 -18.32 5.30 -2.72
CA ARG A 153 -19.67 5.88 -2.69
C ARG A 153 -20.71 4.88 -2.19
N ARG A 154 -20.54 3.60 -2.57
CA ARG A 154 -21.36 2.49 -2.10
C ARG A 154 -20.55 1.73 -1.05
N GLN A 155 -21.17 1.44 0.08
CA GLN A 155 -20.54 0.66 1.13
C GLN A 155 -20.18 -0.74 0.64
N TRP A 156 -19.06 -1.26 1.11
CA TRP A 156 -18.54 -2.58 0.78
C TRP A 156 -18.02 -3.27 2.04
N ALA A 157 -18.47 -4.48 2.33
CA ALA A 157 -17.93 -5.26 3.43
C ALA A 157 -16.76 -6.13 2.97
N ILE A 158 -15.67 -6.09 3.74
CA ILE A 158 -14.48 -6.90 3.47
C ILE A 158 -14.81 -8.37 3.70
N GLY A 159 -14.44 -9.24 2.77
CA GLY A 159 -14.64 -10.69 2.90
C GLY A 159 -16.08 -11.15 2.67
N GLU A 160 -16.88 -10.39 1.90
CA GLU A 160 -18.21 -10.83 1.45
C GLU A 160 -18.12 -12.20 0.74
N GLY A 161 -18.75 -13.19 1.36
CA GLY A 161 -19.08 -14.49 0.81
C GLY A 161 -20.53 -14.82 1.19
N PRO A 162 -21.09 -15.94 0.71
CA PRO A 162 -22.52 -16.26 0.87
C PRO A 162 -23.00 -16.38 2.34
N TYR A 163 -22.08 -16.41 3.30
CA TYR A 163 -22.37 -16.54 4.74
C TYR A 163 -21.80 -15.39 5.60
N THR A 164 -21.20 -14.36 4.98
CA THR A 164 -20.59 -13.27 5.74
C THR A 164 -21.66 -12.24 6.10
N LEU A 165 -21.89 -12.05 7.40
CA LEU A 165 -22.80 -11.00 7.87
C LEU A 165 -22.16 -9.63 7.64
N THR A 166 -22.90 -8.71 7.02
CA THR A 166 -22.48 -7.31 6.90
C THR A 166 -22.39 -6.69 8.30
N PRO A 167 -21.22 -6.18 8.71
CA PRO A 167 -21.06 -5.55 10.03
C PRO A 167 -22.03 -4.38 10.20
N ARG A 168 -22.55 -4.19 11.42
CA ARG A 168 -23.37 -3.01 11.71
C ARG A 168 -22.49 -1.76 11.73
N PRO A 169 -22.96 -0.60 11.27
CA PRO A 169 -22.14 0.63 11.24
C PRO A 169 -21.51 1.01 12.59
N GLU A 170 -22.16 0.68 13.69
CA GLU A 170 -21.68 0.94 15.07
C GLU A 170 -20.45 0.10 15.46
N GLN A 171 -20.25 -1.04 14.79
CA GLN A 171 -19.14 -1.97 15.04
C GLN A 171 -17.95 -1.71 14.10
N VAL A 172 -18.11 -0.80 13.13
CA VAL A 172 -17.09 -0.48 12.14
C VAL A 172 -16.23 0.68 12.65
N PRO A 173 -14.89 0.56 12.65
CA PRO A 173 -14.03 1.66 13.07
C PRO A 173 -14.27 2.94 12.24
N PRO A 174 -14.18 4.15 12.83
CA PRO A 174 -14.53 5.40 12.16
C PRO A 174 -13.76 5.66 10.86
N GLU A 175 -12.49 5.26 10.79
CA GLU A 175 -11.63 5.42 9.62
C GLU A 175 -12.09 4.59 8.42
N PHE A 176 -12.67 3.41 8.68
CA PHE A 176 -13.27 2.52 7.70
C PHE A 176 -14.62 3.04 7.24
N LEU A 177 -15.49 3.40 8.19
CA LEU A 177 -16.83 3.90 7.91
C LEU A 177 -16.79 5.17 7.04
N ARG A 178 -15.90 6.12 7.35
CA ARG A 178 -15.69 7.34 6.55
C ARG A 178 -15.31 7.07 5.09
N ARG A 179 -14.68 5.93 4.80
CA ARG A 179 -14.26 5.52 3.44
C ARG A 179 -15.23 4.55 2.78
N GLY A 180 -16.37 4.26 3.41
CA GLY A 180 -17.37 3.32 2.89
C GLY A 180 -16.92 1.87 2.91
N VAL A 181 -15.94 1.53 3.75
CA VAL A 181 -15.47 0.16 3.94
C VAL A 181 -16.04 -0.36 5.26
N LEU A 182 -16.61 -1.56 5.25
CA LEU A 182 -17.17 -2.19 6.42
C LEU A 182 -16.30 -3.38 6.83
N VAL A 183 -15.78 -3.33 8.05
CA VAL A 183 -15.04 -4.42 8.69
C VAL A 183 -15.44 -4.41 10.15
N ASP A 184 -15.63 -5.60 10.73
CA ASP A 184 -15.86 -5.70 12.16
C ASP A 184 -14.57 -5.37 12.90
N ALA A 185 -14.64 -4.51 13.92
CA ALA A 185 -13.50 -4.18 14.77
C ALA A 185 -12.84 -5.43 15.38
N ASP A 186 -13.63 -6.46 15.72
CA ASP A 186 -13.12 -7.71 16.29
C ASP A 186 -12.23 -8.48 15.29
N THR A 187 -12.46 -8.30 13.98
CA THR A 187 -11.64 -8.89 12.92
C THR A 187 -10.25 -8.26 12.87
N LEU A 188 -10.11 -6.98 13.25
CA LEU A 188 -8.83 -6.29 13.27
C LEU A 188 -8.00 -6.61 14.52
N VAL A 189 -8.65 -6.96 15.63
CA VAL A 189 -8.00 -7.30 16.91
C VAL A 189 -7.60 -8.77 16.99
N SER A 190 -8.35 -9.66 16.31
CA SER A 190 -8.12 -11.11 16.33
C SER A 190 -7.15 -11.63 15.26
N ALA A 191 -6.56 -10.73 14.47
CA ALA A 191 -5.65 -11.04 13.37
C ALA A 191 -4.18 -11.13 13.82
#